data_AF-A0A2V9XVI6-F1
#
_entry.id   AF-A0A2V9XVI6-F1
#
_cell.length_a   1.000
_cell.length_b   1.000
_cell.length_c   1.000
_cell.angle_alpha   90.00
_cell.angle_beta   90.00
_cell.angle_gamma   90.00
#
_symmetry.space_group_name_H-M   'P 1'
#
loop_
_entity.id
_entity.type
_entity.pdbx_description
1 polymer ?
#
loop_
_entity_poly.entity_id
_entity_poly.type
_entity_poly.pdbx_seq_one_letter_code
_entity_poly.pdbx_strand_id
1 'polypeptide(L)'
;RITEWLPFDAPLDELESKRKAHPQSDNMLHTGMLKAFMDGSLGSHTAALLEPYADDPKNSGLPQYDQAKLNEMTKARVLAGFQVGFHAIGDKGVQMALDAFAASTGHVGTGASPVKAERSSAAPTSNSAPNLRLRIEHAQVTTPMEIARFKELKVIASMQPNHLLTDMNWALARLGPQRAEHSYAWAEFVKEGVTLAFGTDYPVEPVAPFRGLYAAITRRSENGKSDYYPEEKLTIDQAIAAYTTGSAFAEFAEKDKGLIAPGMLADFVVLDQDITAVAPPKILQTKVLRTVVGGKTVYEAK
;
A
#
# COMPACT_ATOMS: atom_id res chain seq x y z
N ARG A 1 -2.85 14.71 -10.39
CA ARG A 1 -4.17 14.49 -9.74
C ARG A 1 -3.89 14.28 -8.27
N ILE A 2 -4.74 14.80 -7.40
CA ILE A 2 -4.55 14.75 -5.95
C ILE A 2 -5.81 14.11 -5.37
N THR A 3 -5.61 13.03 -4.61
CA THR A 3 -6.64 12.42 -3.79
C THR A 3 -6.24 12.65 -2.34
N GLU A 4 -6.92 13.59 -1.68
CA GLU A 4 -6.64 13.93 -0.29
C GLU A 4 -7.23 12.87 0.65
N TRP A 5 -6.40 12.24 1.46
CA TRP A 5 -6.90 11.35 2.50
C TRP A 5 -7.41 12.17 3.70
N LEU A 6 -8.41 11.64 4.40
CA LEU A 6 -8.96 12.28 5.59
C LEU A 6 -8.52 11.55 6.87
N PRO A 7 -8.44 12.24 8.03
CA PRO A 7 -7.99 11.61 9.27
C PRO A 7 -9.01 10.57 9.77
N PHE A 8 -8.60 9.32 9.92
CA PHE A 8 -9.47 8.23 10.38
C PHE A 8 -10.11 8.50 11.75
N ASP A 9 -9.40 9.17 12.66
CA ASP A 9 -9.89 9.44 14.01
C ASP A 9 -10.91 10.59 14.09
N ALA A 10 -11.11 11.34 13.01
CA ALA A 10 -12.08 12.42 13.00
C ALA A 10 -13.53 11.91 13.19
N PRO A 11 -14.42 12.72 13.78
CA PRO A 11 -15.85 12.42 13.85
C PRO A 11 -16.46 12.14 12.46
N LEU A 12 -17.40 11.19 12.38
CA LEU A 12 -17.98 10.78 11.09
C LEU A 12 -18.73 11.91 10.38
N ASP A 13 -19.41 12.78 11.13
CA ASP A 13 -20.10 13.95 10.60
C ASP A 13 -19.12 14.96 9.98
N GLU A 14 -17.95 15.17 10.59
CA GLU A 14 -16.87 15.98 10.01
C GLU A 14 -16.35 15.35 8.70
N LEU A 15 -16.10 14.03 8.70
CA LEU A 15 -15.62 13.29 7.53
C LEU A 15 -16.61 13.36 6.36
N GLU A 16 -17.90 13.20 6.64
CA GLU A 16 -18.96 13.32 5.63
C GLU A 16 -19.06 14.74 5.07
N SER A 17 -18.91 15.76 5.92
CA SER A 17 -18.89 17.17 5.50
C SER A 17 -17.72 17.44 4.54
N LYS A 18 -16.51 17.01 4.90
CA LYS A 18 -15.30 17.16 4.05
C LYS A 18 -15.45 16.42 2.72
N ARG A 19 -15.98 15.20 2.73
CA ARG A 19 -16.23 14.41 1.51
C ARG A 19 -17.22 15.09 0.56
N LYS A 20 -18.20 15.84 1.08
CA LYS A 20 -19.17 16.60 0.27
C LYS A 20 -18.56 17.86 -0.34
N ALA A 21 -17.60 18.50 0.33
CA ALA A 21 -16.95 19.72 -0.15
C ALA A 21 -16.02 19.46 -1.37
N HIS A 22 -15.48 18.24 -1.50
CA HIS A 22 -14.57 17.84 -2.56
C HIS A 22 -15.09 16.58 -3.28
N PRO A 23 -16.05 16.74 -4.21
CA PRO A 23 -16.78 15.61 -4.78
C PRO A 23 -15.89 14.71 -5.64
N GLN A 24 -16.16 13.40 -5.61
CA GLN A 24 -15.45 12.38 -6.40
C GLN A 24 -15.48 12.62 -7.92
N SER A 25 -16.41 13.46 -8.40
CA SER A 25 -16.49 13.85 -9.81
C SER A 25 -15.39 14.80 -10.25
N ASP A 26 -14.67 15.42 -9.31
CA ASP A 26 -13.48 16.23 -9.63
C ASP A 26 -12.27 15.30 -9.84
N ASN A 27 -11.91 15.15 -11.11
CA ASN A 27 -10.83 14.28 -11.53
C ASN A 27 -9.43 14.86 -11.21
N MET A 28 -9.32 16.08 -10.73
CA MET A 28 -8.06 16.75 -10.37
C MET A 28 -7.82 16.78 -8.87
N LEU A 29 -8.85 17.10 -8.07
CA LEU A 29 -8.77 17.17 -6.61
C LEU A 29 -10.07 16.67 -5.97
N HIS A 30 -9.99 15.58 -5.23
CA HIS A 30 -11.10 15.09 -4.39
C HIS A 30 -10.57 14.45 -3.11
N THR A 31 -11.44 14.29 -2.11
CA THR A 31 -11.11 13.50 -0.92
C THR A 31 -11.23 12.01 -1.21
N GLY A 32 -10.30 11.17 -0.78
CA GLY A 32 -10.35 9.71 -0.97
C GLY A 32 -10.56 8.95 0.33
N MET A 33 -9.61 8.08 0.65
CA MET A 33 -9.67 7.19 1.81
C MET A 33 -9.53 7.91 3.16
N LEU A 34 -9.96 7.24 4.21
CA LEU A 34 -9.55 7.56 5.58
C LEU A 34 -8.20 6.92 5.87
N LYS A 35 -7.27 7.67 6.47
CA LYS A 35 -5.93 7.20 6.83
C LYS A 35 -5.74 7.15 8.34
N ALA A 36 -5.18 6.05 8.83
CA ALA A 36 -4.67 5.90 10.20
C ALA A 36 -3.27 5.29 10.22
N PHE A 37 -2.63 5.28 11.39
CA PHE A 37 -1.31 4.70 11.63
C PHE A 37 -1.42 3.60 12.67
N MET A 38 -1.14 2.34 12.31
CA MET A 38 -1.17 1.23 13.26
C MET A 38 0.10 1.19 14.11
N ASP A 39 1.21 1.69 13.57
CA ASP A 39 2.52 1.70 14.19
C ASP A 39 3.42 2.80 13.61
N GLY A 40 4.69 2.81 14.03
CA GLY A 40 5.70 3.73 13.50
C GLY A 40 6.53 3.12 12.37
N SER A 41 7.85 3.32 12.40
CA SER A 41 8.76 2.89 11.33
C SER A 41 9.79 1.86 11.79
N LEU A 42 10.23 1.02 10.84
CA LEU A 42 11.24 0.01 11.11
C LEU A 42 12.53 0.68 11.59
N GLY A 43 12.96 1.76 10.90
CA GLY A 43 14.18 2.54 11.15
C GLY A 43 14.24 3.29 12.49
N SER A 44 13.12 3.48 13.19
CA SER A 44 13.10 4.10 14.52
C SER A 44 12.77 3.12 15.65
N HIS A 45 12.70 1.82 15.36
CA HIS A 45 12.29 0.77 16.30
C HIS A 45 10.86 0.98 16.85
N THR A 46 9.97 1.59 16.06
CA THR A 46 8.59 1.88 16.46
C THR A 46 7.54 1.15 15.62
N ALA A 47 7.93 0.47 14.54
CA ALA A 47 7.06 -0.48 13.85
C ALA A 47 6.70 -1.63 14.80
N ALA A 48 5.42 -1.96 14.91
CA ALA A 48 4.94 -2.93 15.87
C ALA A 48 5.22 -4.34 15.35
N LEU A 49 6.03 -5.10 16.06
CA LEU A 49 6.44 -6.45 15.69
C LEU A 49 5.77 -7.53 16.56
N LEU A 50 5.49 -8.70 15.99
CA LEU A 50 4.97 -9.86 16.76
C LEU A 50 6.01 -10.39 17.75
N GLU A 51 7.29 -10.31 17.38
CA GLU A 51 8.43 -10.65 18.21
C GLU A 51 9.33 -9.43 18.41
N PRO A 52 10.09 -9.33 19.52
CA PRO A 52 11.01 -8.22 19.73
C PRO A 52 11.98 -8.00 18.56
N TYR A 53 12.48 -6.77 18.43
CA TYR A 53 13.56 -6.45 17.50
C TYR A 53 14.80 -7.31 17.81
N ALA A 54 15.46 -7.81 16.77
CA ALA A 54 16.63 -8.68 16.92
C ALA A 54 17.83 -7.93 17.52
N ASP A 55 17.97 -6.63 17.22
CA ASP A 55 19.00 -5.74 17.76
C ASP A 55 18.55 -4.98 19.03
N ASP A 56 17.27 -5.07 19.41
CA ASP A 56 16.72 -4.53 20.66
C ASP A 56 15.69 -5.50 21.28
N PRO A 57 16.14 -6.56 21.98
CA PRO A 57 15.28 -7.67 22.41
C PRO A 57 14.22 -7.31 23.46
N LYS A 58 14.20 -6.08 23.98
CA LYS A 58 13.21 -5.59 24.94
C LYS A 58 12.11 -4.74 24.30
N ASN A 59 12.19 -4.53 22.99
CA ASN A 59 11.33 -3.64 22.25
C ASN A 59 10.61 -4.42 21.13
N SER A 60 9.29 -4.28 21.06
CA SER A 60 8.46 -4.85 20.00
C SER A 60 7.69 -3.75 19.23
N GLY A 61 8.17 -2.51 19.29
CA GLY A 61 7.56 -1.36 18.65
C GLY A 61 6.37 -0.78 19.42
N LEU A 62 5.63 0.11 18.74
CA LEU A 62 4.59 0.94 19.35
C LEU A 62 3.28 0.85 18.56
N PRO A 63 2.41 -0.13 18.89
CA PRO A 63 1.06 -0.15 18.33
C PRO A 63 0.28 1.10 18.78
N GLN A 64 -0.46 1.71 17.87
CA GLN A 64 -1.16 2.98 18.11
C GLN A 64 -2.61 2.82 18.57
N TYR A 65 -3.18 1.62 18.44
CA TYR A 65 -4.58 1.35 18.77
C TYR A 65 -4.73 0.13 19.67
N ASP A 66 -5.76 0.17 20.51
CA ASP A 66 -6.37 -1.05 21.04
C ASP A 66 -7.17 -1.76 19.92
N GLN A 67 -7.08 -3.08 19.83
CA GLN A 67 -7.70 -3.85 18.74
C GLN A 67 -9.23 -3.75 18.75
N ALA A 68 -9.87 -3.80 19.92
CA ALA A 68 -11.34 -3.76 19.99
C ALA A 68 -11.86 -2.40 19.51
N LYS A 69 -11.21 -1.31 19.94
CA LYS A 69 -11.51 0.04 19.48
C LYS A 69 -11.27 0.20 17.98
N LEU A 70 -10.15 -0.31 17.46
CA LEU A 70 -9.84 -0.27 16.02
C LEU A 70 -10.91 -0.99 15.19
N ASN A 71 -11.34 -2.18 15.64
CA ASN A 71 -12.39 -2.96 14.97
C ASN A 71 -13.71 -2.19 14.91
N GLU A 72 -14.15 -1.62 16.04
CA GLU A 72 -15.37 -0.83 16.13
C GLU A 72 -15.32 0.39 15.19
N MET A 73 -14.24 1.16 15.27
CA MET A 73 -14.04 2.36 14.47
C MET A 73 -14.03 2.03 12.98
N THR A 74 -13.29 0.99 12.58
CA THR A 74 -13.18 0.54 11.18
C THR A 74 -14.54 0.12 10.63
N LYS A 75 -15.29 -0.67 11.40
CA LYS A 75 -16.65 -1.09 11.03
C LYS A 75 -17.57 0.11 10.80
N ALA A 76 -17.58 1.09 11.70
CA ALA A 76 -18.41 2.28 11.54
C ALA A 76 -18.08 3.07 10.26
N ARG A 77 -16.80 3.17 9.88
CA ARG A 77 -16.34 3.93 8.71
C ARG A 77 -16.59 3.22 7.39
N VAL A 78 -16.40 1.90 7.38
CA VAL A 78 -16.79 1.04 6.25
C VAL A 78 -18.30 1.13 6.02
N LEU A 79 -19.12 1.06 7.07
CA LEU A 79 -20.58 1.21 6.96
C LEU A 79 -21.00 2.62 6.48
N ALA A 80 -20.22 3.65 6.77
CA ALA A 80 -20.41 5.01 6.24
C ALA A 80 -19.89 5.19 4.79
N GLY A 81 -19.46 4.10 4.15
CA GLY A 81 -19.05 4.06 2.74
C GLY A 81 -17.67 4.66 2.47
N PHE A 82 -16.80 4.74 3.47
CA PHE A 82 -15.42 5.17 3.26
C PHE A 82 -14.51 3.98 2.93
N GLN A 83 -13.58 4.21 2.00
CA GLN A 83 -12.38 3.40 1.89
C GLN A 83 -11.48 3.69 3.10
N VAL A 84 -10.84 2.66 3.66
CA VAL A 84 -9.92 2.80 4.78
C VAL A 84 -8.54 2.29 4.37
N GLY A 85 -7.52 3.11 4.62
CA GLY A 85 -6.11 2.79 4.43
C GLY A 85 -5.35 2.90 5.75
N PHE A 86 -4.61 1.87 6.11
CA PHE A 86 -3.84 1.85 7.35
C PHE A 86 -2.35 1.79 7.06
N HIS A 87 -1.59 2.75 7.57
CA HIS A 87 -0.14 2.59 7.69
C HIS A 87 0.13 1.44 8.64
N ALA A 88 0.85 0.43 8.17
CA ALA A 88 1.35 -0.66 8.99
C ALA A 88 2.68 -1.16 8.42
N ILE A 89 3.77 -0.97 9.16
CA ILE A 89 5.11 -1.38 8.74
C ILE A 89 5.46 -2.75 9.33
N GLY A 90 5.25 -2.95 10.62
CA GLY A 90 5.56 -4.19 11.31
C GLY A 90 4.45 -5.23 11.16
N ASP A 91 4.81 -6.51 11.28
CA ASP A 91 3.87 -7.64 11.16
C ASP A 91 2.73 -7.55 12.20
N LYS A 92 2.99 -7.12 13.44
CA LYS A 92 1.90 -6.88 14.41
C LYS A 92 0.96 -5.78 13.94
N GLY A 93 1.48 -4.68 13.39
CA GLY A 93 0.66 -3.60 12.83
C GLY A 93 -0.21 -4.09 11.66
N VAL A 94 0.36 -4.92 10.78
CA VAL A 94 -0.35 -5.54 9.65
C VAL A 94 -1.45 -6.49 10.14
N GLN A 95 -1.15 -7.34 11.12
CA GLN A 95 -2.14 -8.20 11.78
C GLN A 95 -3.32 -7.39 12.31
N MET A 96 -3.05 -6.30 13.03
CA MET A 96 -4.10 -5.45 13.61
C MET A 96 -5.02 -4.85 12.53
N ALA A 97 -4.44 -4.38 11.42
CA ALA A 97 -5.18 -3.87 10.27
C ALA A 97 -6.05 -4.96 9.62
N LEU A 98 -5.49 -6.15 9.37
CA LEU A 98 -6.23 -7.27 8.78
C LEU A 98 -7.37 -7.76 9.68
N ASP A 99 -7.17 -7.77 11.01
CA ASP A 99 -8.21 -8.11 11.98
C ASP A 99 -9.36 -7.11 11.96
N ALA A 100 -9.04 -5.81 11.87
CA ALA A 100 -10.05 -4.76 11.77
C ALA A 100 -10.84 -4.82 10.46
N PHE A 101 -10.17 -5.13 9.35
CA PHE A 101 -10.81 -5.33 8.05
C PHE A 101 -11.72 -6.56 8.05
N ALA A 102 -11.27 -7.69 8.62
CA ALA A 102 -12.10 -8.88 8.78
C ALA A 102 -13.36 -8.58 9.61
N ALA A 103 -13.20 -7.92 10.77
CA ALA A 103 -14.31 -7.54 11.65
C ALA A 103 -15.32 -6.61 10.97
N SER A 104 -14.84 -5.68 10.13
CA SER A 104 -15.71 -4.74 9.40
C SER A 104 -16.51 -5.38 8.27
N THR A 105 -16.03 -6.48 7.70
CA THR A 105 -16.64 -7.17 6.55
C THR A 105 -17.46 -8.40 6.94
N GLY A 106 -17.54 -8.71 8.24
CA GLY A 106 -18.23 -9.90 8.74
C GLY A 106 -17.47 -11.21 8.52
N HIS A 107 -16.20 -11.14 8.10
CA HIS A 107 -15.30 -12.30 8.14
C HIS A 107 -14.88 -12.53 9.60
N VAL A 108 -15.15 -13.71 10.14
CA VAL A 108 -14.68 -14.07 11.47
C VAL A 108 -13.19 -14.39 11.36
N GLY A 109 -12.33 -13.49 11.84
CA GLY A 109 -10.88 -13.67 11.81
C GLY A 109 -10.45 -14.97 12.52
N THR A 110 -9.45 -15.66 11.96
CA THR A 110 -8.96 -16.96 12.43
C THR A 110 -8.04 -16.89 13.66
N GLY A 111 -7.88 -15.72 14.29
CA GLY A 111 -6.86 -15.45 15.31
C GLY A 111 -7.34 -15.29 16.76
N ALA A 112 -8.64 -15.29 17.05
CA ALA A 112 -9.15 -15.19 18.43
C ALA A 112 -10.34 -16.13 18.65
N SER A 113 -10.40 -16.74 19.85
CA SER A 113 -11.50 -17.63 20.27
C SER A 113 -12.88 -17.08 19.89
N PRO A 114 -13.81 -17.95 19.45
CA PRO A 114 -15.08 -17.51 18.89
C PRO A 114 -15.95 -16.88 19.97
N VAL A 115 -15.96 -15.55 20.04
CA VAL A 115 -17.11 -14.85 20.61
C VAL A 115 -18.23 -15.01 19.60
N LYS A 116 -19.26 -15.79 19.97
CA LYS A 116 -20.49 -15.95 19.20
C LYS A 116 -21.09 -14.57 18.92
N ALA A 117 -20.86 -14.03 17.73
CA ALA A 117 -21.64 -12.92 17.22
C ALA A 117 -23.02 -13.47 16.84
N GLU A 118 -24.07 -13.02 17.54
CA GLU A 118 -25.44 -13.26 17.15
C GLU A 118 -25.64 -12.76 15.71
N ARG A 119 -26.07 -13.67 14.82
CA ARG A 119 -26.40 -13.33 13.45
C ARG A 119 -27.63 -12.42 13.47
N SER A 120 -27.45 -11.11 13.30
CA SER A 120 -28.58 -10.24 12.96
C SER A 120 -29.05 -10.57 11.55
N SER A 121 -30.30 -10.98 11.44
CA SER A 121 -31.00 -11.48 10.25
C SER A 121 -31.33 -10.39 9.22
N ALA A 122 -30.32 -9.67 8.75
CA ALA A 122 -30.45 -8.73 7.63
C ALA A 122 -29.18 -8.79 6.77
N ALA A 123 -28.90 -9.96 6.21
CA ALA A 123 -27.91 -10.08 5.14
C ALA A 123 -28.54 -9.54 3.84
N PRO A 124 -27.95 -8.55 3.17
CA PRO A 124 -28.36 -8.19 1.83
C PRO A 124 -28.08 -9.38 0.91
N THR A 125 -29.14 -9.92 0.30
CA THR A 125 -29.10 -11.05 -0.64
C THR A 125 -28.60 -10.64 -2.03
N SER A 126 -27.48 -9.92 -2.11
CA SER A 126 -26.77 -9.68 -3.37
C SER A 126 -25.41 -10.36 -3.34
N ASN A 127 -25.19 -11.31 -4.24
CA ASN A 127 -24.00 -12.17 -4.36
C ASN A 127 -22.70 -11.46 -4.79
N SER A 128 -22.54 -10.17 -4.47
CA SER A 128 -21.25 -9.48 -4.57
C SER A 128 -21.22 -8.35 -3.54
N ALA A 129 -20.72 -8.62 -2.34
CA ALA A 129 -20.35 -7.55 -1.43
C ALA A 129 -19.45 -6.55 -2.19
N PRO A 130 -19.69 -5.23 -2.08
CA PRO A 130 -18.91 -4.24 -2.81
C PRO A 130 -17.43 -4.38 -2.47
N ASN A 131 -16.56 -4.29 -3.47
CA ASN A 131 -15.12 -4.26 -3.20
C ASN A 131 -14.78 -2.92 -2.53
N LEU A 132 -14.53 -2.98 -1.22
CA LEU A 132 -14.22 -1.83 -0.37
C LEU A 132 -12.85 -1.23 -0.65
N ARG A 133 -11.99 -1.94 -1.39
CA ARG A 133 -10.61 -1.56 -1.71
C ARG A 133 -9.84 -1.13 -0.47
N LEU A 134 -10.01 -1.86 0.62
CA LEU A 134 -9.26 -1.61 1.87
C LEU A 134 -7.78 -1.77 1.58
N ARG A 135 -6.96 -0.91 2.19
CA ARG A 135 -5.53 -0.83 1.89
C ARG A 135 -4.71 -0.94 3.16
N ILE A 136 -3.59 -1.63 3.05
CA ILE A 136 -2.49 -1.46 4.00
C ILE A 136 -1.38 -0.73 3.26
N GLU A 137 -1.02 0.43 3.80
CA GLU A 137 0.11 1.22 3.35
C GLU A 137 1.39 0.65 3.97
N HIS A 138 2.46 0.60 3.18
CA HIS A 138 3.77 0.04 3.48
C HIS A 138 3.81 -1.49 3.43
N ALA A 139 3.10 -2.18 4.33
CA ALA A 139 3.12 -3.64 4.46
C ALA A 139 4.55 -4.23 4.39
N GLN A 140 5.50 -3.53 5.02
CA GLN A 140 6.93 -3.76 4.83
C GLN A 140 7.40 -5.08 5.44
N VAL A 141 6.89 -5.42 6.61
CA VAL A 141 7.19 -6.66 7.32
C VAL A 141 5.88 -7.43 7.42
N THR A 142 5.87 -8.63 6.84
CA THR A 142 4.71 -9.49 6.76
C THR A 142 5.11 -10.93 7.01
N THR A 143 4.15 -11.75 7.39
CA THR A 143 4.27 -13.21 7.39
C THR A 143 3.53 -13.80 6.17
N PRO A 144 3.89 -15.02 5.72
CA PRO A 144 3.15 -15.72 4.67
C PRO A 144 1.65 -15.87 4.97
N MET A 145 1.31 -16.08 6.24
CA MET A 145 -0.08 -16.14 6.70
C MET A 145 -0.82 -14.81 6.52
N GLU A 146 -0.17 -13.68 6.78
CA GLU A 146 -0.76 -12.36 6.55
C GLU A 146 -0.96 -12.10 5.07
N ILE A 147 0.01 -12.43 4.21
CA ILE A 147 -0.13 -12.29 2.74
C ILE A 147 -1.34 -13.09 2.23
N ALA A 148 -1.54 -14.32 2.72
CA ALA A 148 -2.75 -15.11 2.40
C ALA A 148 -4.04 -14.39 2.85
N ARG A 149 -4.03 -13.73 4.01
CA ARG A 149 -5.18 -12.93 4.48
C ARG A 149 -5.43 -11.68 3.64
N PHE A 150 -4.39 -11.02 3.10
CA PHE A 150 -4.59 -9.95 2.13
C PHE A 150 -5.43 -10.44 0.94
N LYS A 151 -5.10 -11.63 0.42
CA LYS A 151 -5.84 -12.24 -0.69
C LYS A 151 -7.28 -12.56 -0.30
N GLU A 152 -7.48 -13.24 0.82
CA GLU A 152 -8.80 -13.62 1.33
C GLU A 152 -9.71 -12.41 1.50
N LEU A 153 -9.22 -11.37 2.16
CA LEU A 153 -9.96 -10.15 2.48
C LEU A 153 -10.00 -9.15 1.32
N LYS A 154 -9.32 -9.45 0.20
CA LYS A 154 -9.15 -8.55 -0.96
C LYS A 154 -8.56 -7.18 -0.56
N VAL A 155 -7.65 -7.19 0.41
CA VAL A 155 -6.91 -6.01 0.85
C VAL A 155 -5.81 -5.73 -0.16
N ILE A 156 -5.61 -4.45 -0.46
CA ILE A 156 -4.59 -3.97 -1.38
C ILE A 156 -3.30 -3.74 -0.58
N ALA A 157 -2.18 -4.26 -1.08
CA ALA A 157 -0.86 -3.92 -0.60
C ALA A 157 -0.39 -2.65 -1.32
N SER A 158 -0.39 -1.51 -0.63
CA SER A 158 0.09 -0.21 -1.13
C SER A 158 1.50 0.03 -0.62
N MET A 159 2.51 -0.32 -1.43
CA MET A 159 3.90 -0.46 -1.00
C MET A 159 4.84 0.53 -1.69
N GLN A 160 5.98 0.81 -1.08
CA GLN A 160 6.95 1.79 -1.60
C GLN A 160 8.32 1.16 -1.81
N PRO A 161 8.64 0.72 -3.04
CA PRO A 161 9.89 0.02 -3.30
C PRO A 161 11.16 0.80 -2.96
N ASN A 162 11.11 2.14 -2.97
CA ASN A 162 12.21 3.01 -2.54
C ASN A 162 12.69 2.69 -1.12
N HIS A 163 11.76 2.37 -0.21
CA HIS A 163 12.09 2.10 1.19
C HIS A 163 13.06 0.93 1.32
N LEU A 164 12.99 -0.08 0.45
CA LEU A 164 13.93 -1.20 0.47
C LEU A 164 15.38 -0.70 0.40
N LEU A 165 15.70 0.17 -0.56
CA LEU A 165 17.07 0.62 -0.78
C LEU A 165 17.63 1.42 0.40
N THR A 166 16.75 2.15 1.09
CA THR A 166 17.08 2.91 2.30
C THR A 166 17.20 1.98 3.51
N ASP A 167 16.24 1.07 3.68
CA ASP A 167 16.12 0.16 4.82
C ASP A 167 17.13 -1.00 4.78
N MET A 168 17.72 -1.32 3.63
CA MET A 168 18.81 -2.30 3.50
C MET A 168 19.97 -2.05 4.48
N ASN A 169 20.15 -0.81 4.94
CA ASN A 169 21.16 -0.43 5.93
C ASN A 169 20.89 -1.00 7.34
N TRP A 170 19.65 -1.39 7.66
CA TRP A 170 19.28 -1.82 9.01
C TRP A 170 18.24 -2.93 9.10
N ALA A 171 17.47 -3.22 8.05
CA ALA A 171 16.35 -4.16 8.11
C ALA A 171 16.77 -5.55 8.58
N LEU A 172 17.89 -6.07 8.07
CA LEU A 172 18.41 -7.38 8.49
C LEU A 172 18.81 -7.41 9.98
N ALA A 173 19.47 -6.35 10.47
CA ALA A 173 19.88 -6.26 11.87
C ALA A 173 18.67 -6.17 12.81
N ARG A 174 17.64 -5.44 12.39
CA ARG A 174 16.41 -5.21 13.17
C ARG A 174 15.49 -6.43 13.22
N LEU A 175 15.35 -7.14 12.10
CA LEU A 175 14.40 -8.25 11.97
C LEU A 175 15.06 -9.61 12.28
N GLY A 176 16.37 -9.73 12.06
CA GLY A 176 17.04 -11.02 11.95
C GLY A 176 16.70 -11.73 10.62
N PRO A 177 17.47 -12.75 10.24
CA PRO A 177 17.42 -13.35 8.90
C PRO A 177 16.07 -13.99 8.57
N GLN A 178 15.38 -14.59 9.54
CA GLN A 178 14.12 -15.30 9.31
C GLN A 178 12.96 -14.35 8.98
N ARG A 179 12.83 -13.24 9.71
CA ARG A 179 11.76 -12.25 9.46
C ARG A 179 12.09 -11.31 8.31
N ALA A 180 13.37 -11.03 8.08
CA ALA A 180 13.82 -10.23 6.95
C ALA A 180 13.50 -10.90 5.60
N GLU A 181 13.46 -12.24 5.53
CA GLU A 181 13.12 -13.00 4.32
C GLU A 181 11.72 -12.68 3.78
N HIS A 182 10.75 -12.46 4.67
CA HIS A 182 9.38 -12.13 4.32
C HIS A 182 9.09 -10.61 4.31
N SER A 183 10.15 -9.79 4.30
CA SER A 183 10.01 -8.33 4.23
C SER A 183 10.13 -7.81 2.80
N TYR A 184 9.37 -6.76 2.49
CA TYR A 184 9.23 -6.21 1.14
C TYR A 184 8.86 -7.30 0.12
N ALA A 185 7.99 -8.23 0.50
CA ALA A 185 7.70 -9.48 -0.22
C ALA A 185 6.79 -9.31 -1.45
N TRP A 186 7.19 -8.44 -2.38
CA TRP A 186 6.37 -8.04 -3.54
C TRP A 186 6.05 -9.21 -4.47
N ALA A 187 7.00 -10.10 -4.73
CA ALA A 187 6.78 -11.24 -5.61
C ALA A 187 5.85 -12.26 -4.95
N GLU A 188 5.97 -12.47 -3.64
CA GLU A 188 5.05 -13.29 -2.86
C GLU A 188 3.61 -12.74 -2.92
N PHE A 189 3.42 -11.43 -2.70
CA PHE A 189 2.12 -10.77 -2.87
C PHE A 189 1.51 -11.00 -4.27
N VAL A 190 2.31 -10.82 -5.32
CA VAL A 190 1.86 -11.03 -6.71
C VAL A 190 1.51 -12.50 -6.96
N LYS A 191 2.32 -13.43 -6.47
CA LYS A 191 2.10 -14.88 -6.60
C LYS A 191 0.80 -15.33 -5.94
N GLU A 192 0.48 -14.80 -4.76
CA GLU A 192 -0.78 -15.06 -4.06
C GLU A 192 -1.99 -14.31 -4.68
N GLY A 193 -1.75 -13.52 -5.72
CA GLY A 193 -2.78 -12.79 -6.44
C GLY A 193 -3.38 -11.65 -5.62
N VAL A 194 -2.59 -11.05 -4.72
CA VAL A 194 -2.92 -9.82 -4.00
C VAL A 194 -2.76 -8.64 -4.95
N THR A 195 -3.66 -7.67 -4.87
CA THR A 195 -3.50 -6.44 -5.64
C THR A 195 -2.37 -5.60 -5.05
N LEU A 196 -1.36 -5.34 -5.86
CA LEU A 196 -0.22 -4.50 -5.52
C LEU A 196 -0.38 -3.11 -6.15
N ALA A 197 -0.22 -2.07 -5.34
CA ALA A 197 -0.14 -0.69 -5.77
C ALA A 197 1.18 -0.09 -5.27
N PHE A 198 1.89 0.64 -6.12
CA PHE A 198 3.14 1.28 -5.75
C PHE A 198 3.02 2.79 -5.62
N GLY A 199 3.67 3.32 -4.59
CA GLY A 199 3.87 4.75 -4.39
C GLY A 199 5.31 5.05 -3.95
N THR A 200 5.61 6.32 -3.75
CA THR A 200 6.94 6.73 -3.28
C THR A 200 6.98 7.06 -1.79
N ASP A 201 5.86 7.47 -1.19
CA ASP A 201 5.81 8.08 0.17
C ASP A 201 6.62 9.39 0.26
N TYR A 202 6.53 10.24 -0.77
CA TYR A 202 7.06 11.59 -0.70
C TYR A 202 6.43 12.39 0.47
N PRO A 203 7.20 13.15 1.27
CA PRO A 203 8.61 13.53 1.05
C PRO A 203 9.65 12.63 1.73
N VAL A 204 9.30 11.48 2.28
CA VAL A 204 10.26 10.55 2.90
C VAL A 204 11.28 10.07 1.87
N GLU A 205 10.78 9.72 0.68
CA GLU A 205 11.59 9.32 -0.48
C GLU A 205 11.41 10.28 -1.66
N PRO A 206 12.32 10.23 -2.67
CA PRO A 206 12.17 11.01 -3.89
C PRO A 206 10.82 10.78 -4.58
N VAL A 207 10.22 11.86 -5.08
CA VAL A 207 8.92 11.82 -5.78
C VAL A 207 8.97 11.03 -7.09
N ALA A 208 10.12 10.98 -7.75
CA ALA A 208 10.28 10.26 -9.02
C ALA A 208 10.26 8.73 -8.78
N PRO A 209 9.49 7.96 -9.57
CA PRO A 209 9.28 6.53 -9.30
C PRO A 209 10.47 5.66 -9.72
N PHE A 210 11.45 6.19 -10.44
CA PHE A 210 12.51 5.39 -11.07
C PHE A 210 13.44 4.70 -10.07
N ARG A 211 13.71 5.31 -8.91
CA ARG A 211 14.44 4.66 -7.81
C ARG A 211 13.69 3.42 -7.31
N GLY A 212 12.37 3.51 -7.24
CA GLY A 212 11.52 2.43 -6.75
C GLY A 212 11.33 1.36 -7.83
N LEU A 213 11.24 1.76 -9.09
CA LEU A 213 11.24 0.83 -10.22
C LEU A 213 12.54 0.02 -10.26
N TYR A 214 13.69 0.67 -10.08
CA TYR A 214 14.98 0.00 -9.94
C TYR A 214 14.99 -0.96 -8.75
N ALA A 215 14.50 -0.55 -7.59
CA ALA A 215 14.41 -1.40 -6.40
C ALA A 215 13.54 -2.64 -6.65
N ALA A 216 12.37 -2.46 -7.27
CA ALA A 216 11.40 -3.53 -7.54
C ALA A 216 11.98 -4.66 -8.42
N ILE A 217 12.76 -4.31 -9.44
CA ILE A 217 13.27 -5.29 -10.42
C ILE A 217 14.67 -5.81 -10.08
N THR A 218 15.43 -5.12 -9.23
CA THR A 218 16.82 -5.50 -8.91
C THR A 218 17.02 -5.96 -7.48
N ARG A 219 16.27 -5.40 -6.52
CA ARG A 219 16.50 -5.57 -5.07
C ARG A 219 17.98 -5.42 -4.69
N ARG A 220 18.69 -4.55 -5.40
CA ARG A 220 20.12 -4.31 -5.26
C ARG A 220 20.36 -2.87 -4.85
N SER A 221 21.33 -2.64 -3.98
CA SER A 221 21.73 -1.29 -3.58
C SER A 221 22.20 -0.47 -4.78
N GLU A 222 22.01 0.85 -4.73
CA GLU A 222 22.32 1.76 -5.85
C GLU A 222 23.80 1.78 -6.23
N ASN A 223 24.69 1.51 -5.25
CA ASN A 223 26.13 1.35 -5.48
C ASN A 223 26.51 -0.03 -6.03
N GLY A 224 25.54 -0.93 -6.21
CA GLY A 224 25.71 -2.27 -6.73
C GLY A 224 26.50 -3.22 -5.83
N LYS A 225 26.56 -2.99 -4.51
CA LYS A 225 27.37 -3.80 -3.58
C LYS A 225 26.59 -4.83 -2.77
N SER A 226 25.28 -4.68 -2.64
CA SER A 226 24.46 -5.51 -1.77
C SER A 226 23.15 -5.86 -2.44
N ASP A 227 22.69 -7.11 -2.28
CA ASP A 227 21.38 -7.59 -2.69
C ASP A 227 20.53 -7.87 -1.44
N TYR A 228 19.22 -7.79 -1.57
CA TYR A 228 18.28 -8.07 -0.48
C TYR A 228 17.19 -9.03 -0.97
N TYR A 229 17.28 -10.31 -0.63
CA TYR A 229 16.34 -11.37 -1.02
C TYR A 229 15.90 -11.28 -2.51
N PRO A 230 16.80 -11.55 -3.46
CA PRO A 230 16.58 -11.32 -4.89
C PRO A 230 15.43 -12.12 -5.51
N GLU A 231 14.96 -13.17 -4.85
CA GLU A 231 13.75 -13.95 -5.13
C GLU A 231 12.47 -13.11 -5.12
N GLU A 232 12.45 -12.00 -4.38
CA GLU A 232 11.31 -11.08 -4.29
C GLU A 232 11.30 -10.01 -5.39
N LYS A 233 12.09 -10.18 -6.45
CA LYS A 233 12.10 -9.30 -7.62
C LYS A 233 10.80 -9.42 -8.40
N LEU A 234 10.35 -8.29 -8.94
CA LEU A 234 9.31 -8.25 -9.95
C LEU A 234 9.90 -8.17 -11.35
N THR A 235 9.12 -8.59 -12.36
CA THR A 235 9.41 -8.18 -13.74
C THR A 235 9.16 -6.68 -13.92
N ILE A 236 9.76 -6.09 -14.96
CA ILE A 236 9.54 -4.67 -15.27
C ILE A 236 8.06 -4.38 -15.53
N ASP A 237 7.34 -5.27 -16.21
CA ASP A 237 5.92 -5.12 -16.50
C ASP A 237 5.07 -5.15 -15.22
N GLN A 238 5.38 -6.06 -14.30
CA GLN A 238 4.71 -6.13 -12.99
C GLN A 238 4.93 -4.85 -12.18
N ALA A 239 6.17 -4.33 -12.16
CA ALA A 239 6.50 -3.11 -11.43
C ALA A 239 5.83 -1.87 -12.06
N ILE A 240 5.79 -1.76 -13.39
CA ILE A 240 5.06 -0.70 -14.10
C ILE A 240 3.56 -0.81 -13.82
N ALA A 241 2.99 -2.02 -13.86
CA ALA A 241 1.58 -2.26 -13.56
C ALA A 241 1.22 -1.80 -12.13
N ALA A 242 2.04 -2.12 -11.13
CA ALA A 242 1.81 -1.67 -9.75
C ALA A 242 1.81 -0.13 -9.61
N TYR A 243 2.69 0.58 -10.32
CA TYR A 243 2.71 2.05 -10.38
C TYR A 243 1.58 2.67 -11.25
N THR A 244 0.90 1.88 -12.07
CA THR A 244 -0.12 2.38 -13.01
C THR A 244 -1.49 1.77 -12.74
N THR A 245 -1.81 0.61 -13.33
CA THR A 245 -3.11 -0.06 -13.17
C THR A 245 -3.42 -0.46 -11.73
N GLY A 246 -2.41 -0.94 -10.98
CA GLY A 246 -2.56 -1.28 -9.56
C GLY A 246 -2.92 -0.07 -8.71
N SER A 247 -2.24 1.07 -8.95
CA SER A 247 -2.54 2.33 -8.27
C SER A 247 -3.88 2.92 -8.67
N ALA A 248 -4.24 2.88 -9.96
CA ALA A 248 -5.55 3.30 -10.46
C ALA A 248 -6.69 2.46 -9.86
N PHE A 249 -6.48 1.15 -9.73
CA PHE A 249 -7.41 0.29 -9.01
C PHE A 249 -7.47 0.64 -7.52
N ALA A 250 -6.36 0.97 -6.86
CA ALA A 250 -6.39 1.33 -5.44
C ALA A 250 -7.18 2.61 -5.12
N GLU A 251 -7.51 3.43 -6.12
CA GLU A 251 -8.23 4.70 -5.97
C GLU A 251 -9.56 4.78 -6.76
N PHE A 252 -10.12 3.63 -7.19
CA PHE A 252 -11.40 3.61 -7.95
C PHE A 252 -11.36 4.22 -9.35
N ALA A 253 -10.18 4.35 -9.95
CA ALA A 253 -9.97 5.04 -11.23
C ALA A 253 -9.52 4.13 -12.39
N GLU A 254 -9.58 2.81 -12.25
CA GLU A 254 -9.14 1.85 -13.27
C GLU A 254 -9.92 1.91 -14.58
N LYS A 255 -11.12 2.51 -14.57
CA LYS A 255 -11.93 2.74 -15.77
C LYS A 255 -11.51 3.99 -16.53
N ASP A 256 -10.84 4.91 -15.83
CA ASP A 256 -10.51 6.23 -16.35
C ASP A 256 -9.03 6.38 -16.66
N LYS A 257 -8.13 5.74 -15.90
CA LYS A 257 -6.67 5.86 -16.07
C LYS A 257 -5.91 4.57 -15.70
N GLY A 258 -4.60 4.59 -15.93
CA GLY A 258 -3.68 3.49 -15.63
C GLY A 258 -3.24 2.69 -16.86
N LEU A 259 -3.91 2.87 -18.00
CA LEU A 259 -3.51 2.33 -19.30
C LEU A 259 -3.63 3.40 -20.39
N ILE A 260 -2.83 3.24 -21.45
CA ILE A 260 -3.01 4.01 -22.69
C ILE A 260 -3.92 3.19 -23.61
N ALA A 261 -5.22 3.49 -23.58
CA ALA A 261 -6.23 2.80 -24.40
C ALA A 261 -7.37 3.75 -24.80
N PRO A 262 -8.08 3.49 -25.92
CA PRO A 262 -9.27 4.26 -26.30
C PRO A 262 -10.30 4.31 -25.17
N GLY A 263 -10.82 5.51 -24.89
CA GLY A 263 -11.79 5.75 -23.82
C GLY A 263 -11.19 6.11 -22.46
N MET A 264 -9.87 5.95 -22.27
CA MET A 264 -9.18 6.35 -21.05
C MET A 264 -8.58 7.75 -21.17
N LEU A 265 -8.30 8.37 -20.03
CA LEU A 265 -7.58 9.63 -19.92
C LEU A 265 -6.19 9.48 -20.53
N ALA A 266 -5.81 10.44 -21.37
CA ALA A 266 -4.44 10.55 -21.89
C ALA A 266 -3.50 11.09 -20.79
N ASP A 267 -3.21 10.23 -19.82
CA ASP A 267 -2.25 10.43 -18.73
C ASP A 267 -1.00 9.60 -19.04
N PHE A 268 0.08 10.26 -19.50
CA PHE A 268 1.33 9.57 -19.84
C PHE A 268 2.56 10.47 -19.69
N VAL A 269 3.73 9.85 -19.66
CA VAL A 269 5.03 10.53 -19.68
C VAL A 269 5.82 10.12 -20.91
N VAL A 270 6.64 11.04 -21.42
CA VAL A 270 7.69 10.74 -22.40
C VAL A 270 9.01 10.72 -21.68
N LEU A 271 9.75 9.62 -21.81
CA LEU A 271 11.04 9.41 -21.15
C LEU A 271 12.19 9.59 -22.14
N ASP A 272 13.38 9.90 -21.63
CA ASP A 272 14.60 10.02 -22.44
C ASP A 272 15.20 8.69 -22.89
N GLN A 273 14.67 7.58 -22.37
CA GLN A 273 15.10 6.22 -22.67
C GLN A 273 13.98 5.20 -22.45
N ASP A 274 14.12 4.04 -23.08
CA ASP A 274 13.23 2.90 -22.88
C ASP A 274 13.60 2.13 -21.60
N ILE A 275 12.87 2.40 -20.52
CA ILE A 275 13.04 1.75 -19.21
C ILE A 275 12.78 0.23 -19.21
N THR A 276 12.18 -0.31 -20.28
CA THR A 276 11.92 -1.76 -20.42
C THR A 276 13.08 -2.52 -21.05
N ALA A 277 14.00 -1.81 -21.71
CA ALA A 277 15.10 -2.40 -22.48
C ALA A 277 16.49 -2.03 -21.95
N VAL A 278 16.64 -0.91 -21.25
CA VAL A 278 17.94 -0.47 -20.73
C VAL A 278 18.43 -1.36 -19.58
N ALA A 279 19.75 -1.40 -19.39
CA ALA A 279 20.35 -2.07 -18.23
C ALA A 279 19.81 -1.44 -16.92
N PRO A 280 19.45 -2.23 -15.89
CA PRO A 280 18.75 -1.72 -14.72
C PRO A 280 19.37 -0.49 -14.04
N PRO A 281 20.70 -0.38 -13.87
CA PRO A 281 21.30 0.83 -13.27
C PRO A 281 21.03 2.14 -14.04
N LYS A 282 20.71 2.08 -15.34
CA LYS A 282 20.35 3.25 -16.15
C LYS A 282 18.97 3.82 -15.81
N ILE A 283 18.08 3.01 -15.22
CA ILE A 283 16.75 3.46 -14.78
C ILE A 283 16.87 4.58 -13.73
N LEU A 284 17.87 4.51 -12.85
CA LEU A 284 18.14 5.56 -11.85
C LEU A 284 18.43 6.95 -12.46
N GLN A 285 18.79 6.99 -13.74
CA GLN A 285 19.17 8.20 -14.48
C GLN A 285 18.04 8.70 -15.40
N THR A 286 16.88 8.03 -15.42
CA THR A 286 15.77 8.36 -16.31
C THR A 286 15.24 9.77 -16.06
N LYS A 287 15.05 10.50 -17.16
CA LYS A 287 14.49 11.84 -17.16
C LYS A 287 13.13 11.82 -17.83
N VAL A 288 12.19 12.52 -17.22
CA VAL A 288 10.91 12.83 -17.86
C VAL A 288 11.15 14.02 -18.80
N LEU A 289 10.86 13.83 -20.08
CA LEU A 289 10.92 14.86 -21.12
C LEU A 289 9.58 15.59 -21.26
N ARG A 290 8.47 14.90 -21.05
CA ARG A 290 7.13 15.48 -21.11
C ARG A 290 6.18 14.76 -20.16
N THR A 291 5.25 15.49 -19.56
CA THR A 291 4.11 14.92 -18.82
C THR A 291 2.82 15.44 -19.42
N VAL A 292 1.92 14.51 -19.73
CA VAL A 292 0.58 14.80 -20.24
C VAL A 292 -0.44 14.30 -19.22
N VAL A 293 -1.40 15.15 -18.85
CA VAL A 293 -2.50 14.81 -17.93
C VAL A 293 -3.81 15.22 -18.60
N GLY A 294 -4.72 14.26 -18.79
CA GLY A 294 -6.00 14.46 -19.46
C GLY A 294 -5.84 15.02 -20.88
N GLY A 295 -4.79 14.61 -21.59
CA GLY A 295 -4.48 15.10 -22.94
C GLY A 295 -3.84 16.49 -23.00
N LYS A 296 -3.53 17.12 -21.87
CA LYS A 296 -2.84 18.42 -21.80
C LYS A 296 -1.40 18.24 -21.35
N THR A 297 -0.45 18.80 -22.09
CA THR A 297 0.95 18.90 -21.62
C THR A 297 1.01 19.82 -20.41
N VAL A 298 1.45 19.28 -19.27
CA VAL A 298 1.61 20.03 -18.01
C VAL A 298 3.08 20.25 -17.63
N TYR A 299 3.99 19.53 -18.29
CA TYR A 299 5.43 19.68 -18.15
C TYR A 299 6.12 19.31 -19.46
N GLU A 300 7.14 20.07 -19.81
CA GLU A 300 8.03 19.81 -20.93
C GLU A 300 9.44 20.26 -20.52
N ALA A 301 10.41 19.36 -20.70
CA ALA A 301 11.81 19.65 -20.43
C ALA A 301 12.32 20.72 -21.40
N LYS A 302 13.12 21.66 -20.89
CA LYS A 302 13.78 22.69 -21.68
C LYS A 302 15.09 22.18 -22.27
#